data_AF-A0A918WNW8-F1
#
_entry.id   AF-A0A918WNW8-F1
#
_cell.length_a   1.000
_cell.length_b   1.000
_cell.length_c   1.000
_cell.angle_alpha   90.00
_cell.angle_beta   90.00
_cell.angle_gamma   90.00
#
_symmetry.space_group_name_H-M   'P 1'
#
loop_
_entity.id
_entity.type
_entity.pdbx_description
1 polymer ?
#
loop_
_entity_poly.entity_id
_entity_poly.type
_entity_poly.pdbx_seq_one_letter_code
_entity_poly.pdbx_strand_id
1 'polypeptide(L)'
;MAGSDPTTLRALIDRLARLVQAEDWDRDLNPAQMTALSYLSRANRFSRAPAHVADYMGATRGTVSQTLLALERKGLLESQASATDRRSLTYRLTPLGQARIQDRSAFDAALDALPAGEAAALGGALDLLLKELLLQRGGRSFGACRTCRHHTARAEGAGWCNLLHLPLSMQDGAELCHEHTPRPMERT
;
A
#
# COMPACT_ATOMS: atom_id res chain seq x y z
N MET A 1 6.19 10.65 -31.67
CA MET A 1 6.76 9.73 -30.67
C MET A 1 6.06 8.40 -30.86
N ALA A 2 6.79 7.36 -31.28
CA ALA A 2 6.21 6.02 -31.45
C ALA A 2 5.72 5.55 -30.07
N GLY A 3 4.42 5.28 -29.93
CA GLY A 3 3.87 4.75 -28.69
C GLY A 3 4.56 3.44 -28.35
N SER A 4 4.98 3.27 -27.11
CA SER A 4 5.60 2.03 -26.65
C SER A 4 4.63 0.86 -26.87
N ASP A 5 5.09 -0.18 -27.57
CA ASP A 5 4.32 -1.42 -27.79
C ASP A 5 3.90 -2.03 -26.44
N PRO A 6 2.60 -2.40 -26.23
CA PRO A 6 2.12 -3.05 -25.01
C PRO A 6 2.95 -4.26 -24.55
N THR A 7 3.52 -5.01 -25.49
CA THR A 7 4.39 -6.16 -25.18
C THR A 7 5.68 -5.71 -24.50
N THR A 8 6.27 -4.62 -24.98
CA THR A 8 7.46 -4.01 -24.39
C THR A 8 7.17 -3.46 -22.99
N LEU A 9 6.03 -2.77 -22.80
CA LEU A 9 5.63 -2.25 -21.49
C LEU A 9 5.46 -3.38 -20.45
N ARG A 10 4.79 -4.48 -20.83
CA ARG A 10 4.66 -5.66 -19.96
C ARG A 10 6.02 -6.24 -19.59
N ALA A 11 6.91 -6.42 -20.57
CA ALA A 11 8.24 -6.97 -20.31
C ALA A 11 9.07 -6.09 -19.36
N LEU A 12 8.96 -4.76 -19.47
CA LEU A 12 9.61 -3.81 -18.57
C LEU A 12 9.06 -3.92 -17.14
N ILE A 13 7.74 -3.92 -16.97
CA ILE A 13 7.09 -4.10 -15.66
C ILE A 13 7.52 -5.42 -15.02
N ASP A 14 7.47 -6.52 -15.78
CA ASP A 14 7.87 -7.84 -15.28
C ASP A 14 9.36 -7.90 -14.91
N ARG A 15 10.23 -7.23 -15.68
CA ARG A 15 11.67 -7.19 -15.41
C ARG A 15 11.98 -6.37 -14.16
N LEU A 16 11.38 -5.18 -14.02
CA LEU A 16 11.52 -4.35 -12.83
C LEU A 16 11.01 -5.08 -11.58
N ALA A 17 9.82 -5.68 -11.65
CA ALA A 17 9.25 -6.45 -10.54
C ALA A 17 10.16 -7.61 -10.11
N ARG A 18 10.84 -8.28 -11.04
CA ARG A 18 11.81 -9.35 -10.71
C ARG A 18 13.09 -8.80 -10.07
N LEU A 19 13.58 -7.64 -10.52
CA LEU A 19 14.78 -7.01 -9.95
C LEU A 19 14.51 -6.52 -8.52
N VAL A 20 13.38 -5.83 -8.29
CA VAL A 20 12.96 -5.41 -6.94
C VAL A 20 12.83 -6.61 -6.01
N GLN A 21 12.16 -7.69 -6.45
CA GLN A 21 12.05 -8.89 -5.64
C GLN A 21 13.42 -9.53 -5.36
N ALA A 22 14.37 -9.50 -6.30
CA ALA A 22 15.72 -10.02 -6.10
C ALA A 22 16.53 -9.20 -5.09
N GLU A 23 16.33 -7.88 -5.03
CA GLU A 23 16.90 -7.00 -4.01
C GLU A 23 16.27 -7.24 -2.64
N ASP A 24 14.95 -7.51 -2.59
CA ASP A 24 14.24 -7.85 -1.36
C ASP A 24 14.71 -9.18 -0.75
N TRP A 25 15.31 -10.07 -1.55
CA TRP A 25 16.04 -11.24 -1.06
C TRP A 25 17.39 -10.82 -0.44
N ASP A 26 17.35 -9.89 0.50
CA ASP A 26 18.39 -9.70 1.48
C ASP A 26 18.17 -10.69 2.64
N ARG A 27 19.23 -11.09 3.34
CA ARG A 27 19.32 -12.28 4.22
C ARG A 27 18.19 -12.43 5.25
N ASP A 28 17.48 -11.34 5.56
CA ASP A 28 16.50 -11.28 6.62
C ASP A 28 15.04 -11.09 6.20
N LEU A 29 14.69 -10.83 4.94
CA LEU A 29 13.28 -10.74 4.52
C LEU A 29 13.07 -11.40 3.16
N ASN A 30 11.88 -11.95 2.94
CA ASN A 30 11.46 -12.36 1.60
C ASN A 30 10.54 -11.28 0.99
N PRO A 31 10.28 -11.31 -0.32
CA PRO A 31 9.49 -10.26 -0.96
C PRO A 31 8.06 -10.10 -0.42
N ALA A 32 7.43 -11.21 0.01
CA ALA A 32 6.11 -11.14 0.62
C ALA A 32 6.14 -10.42 1.99
N GLN A 33 7.17 -10.68 2.79
CA GLN A 33 7.41 -10.00 4.06
C GLN A 33 7.69 -8.50 3.85
N MET A 34 8.53 -8.14 2.87
CA MET A 34 8.80 -6.74 2.55
C MET A 34 7.56 -6.01 2.05
N THR A 35 6.76 -6.65 1.17
CA THR A 35 5.50 -6.10 0.68
C THR A 35 4.51 -5.85 1.82
N ALA A 36 4.34 -6.81 2.73
CA ALA A 36 3.45 -6.66 3.89
C ALA A 36 3.91 -5.55 4.85
N LEU A 37 5.21 -5.48 5.14
CA LEU A 37 5.80 -4.45 5.98
C LEU A 37 5.65 -3.05 5.35
N SER A 38 5.92 -2.93 4.05
CA SER A 38 5.77 -1.70 3.27
C SER A 38 4.31 -1.22 3.25
N TYR A 39 3.36 -2.13 3.04
CA TYR A 39 1.94 -1.80 3.13
C TYR A 39 1.57 -1.28 4.53
N LEU A 40 1.94 -2.01 5.58
CA LEU A 40 1.59 -1.65 6.95
C LEU A 40 2.25 -0.34 7.40
N SER A 41 3.39 0.06 6.82
CA SER A 41 4.04 1.35 7.08
C SER A 41 3.25 2.54 6.52
N ARG A 42 2.41 2.29 5.50
CA ARG A 42 1.62 3.30 4.79
C ARG A 42 0.13 3.23 5.07
N ALA A 43 -0.33 2.19 5.77
CA ALA A 43 -1.74 1.92 6.03
C ALA A 43 -2.23 2.65 7.28
N ASN A 44 -3.41 3.27 7.18
CA ASN A 44 -4.04 3.93 8.32
C ASN A 44 -4.43 2.92 9.41
N ARG A 45 -4.70 3.40 10.62
CA ARG A 45 -4.97 2.53 11.78
C ARG A 45 -6.13 1.54 11.61
N PHE A 46 -7.03 1.79 10.66
CA PHE A 46 -8.18 0.93 10.37
C PHE A 46 -7.91 -0.07 9.25
N SER A 47 -6.77 0.03 8.58
CA SER A 47 -6.41 -0.76 7.39
C SER A 47 -5.29 -1.76 7.68
N ARG A 48 -5.21 -2.28 8.91
CA ARG A 48 -4.06 -3.08 9.38
C ARG A 48 -4.41 -4.49 9.86
N ALA A 49 -5.59 -5.00 9.51
CA ALA A 49 -5.98 -6.38 9.81
C ALA A 49 -5.41 -7.35 8.77
N PRO A 50 -5.23 -8.65 9.10
CA PRO A 50 -4.76 -9.66 8.14
C PRO A 50 -5.56 -9.71 6.83
N ALA A 51 -6.88 -9.51 6.90
CA ALA A 51 -7.71 -9.46 5.69
C ALA A 51 -7.35 -8.27 4.78
N HIS A 52 -7.01 -7.11 5.35
CA HIS A 52 -6.64 -5.92 4.58
C HIS A 52 -5.30 -6.11 3.88
N VAL A 53 -4.34 -6.73 4.58
CA VAL A 53 -3.04 -7.09 4.02
C VAL A 53 -3.20 -8.12 2.89
N ALA A 54 -4.06 -9.13 3.07
CA ALA A 54 -4.37 -10.12 2.04
C ALA A 54 -4.99 -9.50 0.79
N ASP A 55 -5.98 -8.61 0.97
CA ASP A 55 -6.62 -7.89 -0.13
C ASP A 55 -5.61 -7.00 -0.89
N TYR A 56 -4.69 -6.34 -0.18
CA TYR A 56 -3.67 -5.49 -0.80
C TYR A 56 -2.63 -6.32 -1.58
N MET A 57 -2.15 -7.42 -0.99
CA MET A 57 -1.13 -8.26 -1.59
C MET A 57 -1.67 -9.15 -2.73
N GLY A 58 -3.00 -9.28 -2.87
CA GLY A 58 -3.60 -10.27 -3.77
C GLY A 58 -3.24 -11.71 -3.38
N ALA A 59 -3.03 -11.95 -2.08
CA ALA A 59 -2.55 -13.23 -1.54
C ALA A 59 -3.61 -13.89 -0.66
N THR A 60 -3.49 -15.21 -0.44
CA THR A 60 -4.43 -15.91 0.44
C THR A 60 -4.27 -15.49 1.90
N ARG A 61 -5.35 -15.58 2.68
CA ARG A 61 -5.30 -15.34 4.14
C ARG A 61 -4.26 -16.23 4.84
N GLY A 62 -4.10 -17.47 4.39
CA GLY A 62 -3.08 -18.38 4.93
C GLY A 62 -1.66 -17.85 4.71
N THR A 63 -1.34 -17.43 3.47
CA THR A 63 -0.06 -16.83 3.11
C THR A 63 0.23 -15.58 3.94
N VAL A 64 -0.76 -14.68 4.07
CA VAL A 64 -0.61 -13.45 4.83
C VAL A 64 -0.45 -13.70 6.33
N SER A 65 -1.24 -14.61 6.91
CA SER A 65 -1.07 -14.98 8.32
C SER A 65 0.34 -15.48 8.62
N GLN A 66 0.90 -16.36 7.77
CA GLN A 66 2.28 -16.83 7.93
C GLN A 66 3.30 -15.71 7.75
N THR A 67 3.05 -14.78 6.82
CA THR A 67 3.91 -13.61 6.58
C THR A 67 3.95 -12.69 7.80
N LEU A 68 2.79 -12.36 8.37
CA LEU A 68 2.67 -11.51 9.55
C LEU A 68 3.30 -12.15 10.79
N LEU A 69 3.06 -13.44 11.02
CA LEU A 69 3.70 -14.19 12.11
C LEU A 69 5.22 -14.22 11.97
N ALA A 70 5.74 -14.38 10.75
CA ALA A 70 7.19 -14.36 10.51
C ALA A 70 7.79 -12.98 10.80
N LEU A 71 7.12 -11.90 10.40
CA LEU A 71 7.55 -10.53 10.69
C LEU A 71 7.51 -10.20 12.20
N GLU A 72 6.49 -10.69 12.91
CA GLU A 72 6.37 -10.55 14.37
C GLU A 72 7.49 -11.33 15.10
N ARG A 73 7.81 -12.56 14.67
CA ARG A 73 8.95 -13.33 15.20
C ARG A 73 10.30 -12.64 14.96
N LYS A 74 10.42 -11.85 13.89
CA LYS A 74 11.59 -11.01 13.60
C LYS A 74 11.60 -9.69 14.37
N GLY A 75 10.57 -9.43 15.19
CA GLY A 75 10.45 -8.20 15.98
C GLY A 75 10.14 -6.95 15.13
N LEU A 76 9.73 -7.11 13.88
CA LEU A 76 9.44 -6.00 12.96
C LEU A 76 7.99 -5.53 13.06
N LEU A 77 7.11 -6.41 13.48
CA LEU A 77 5.71 -6.12 13.76
C LEU A 77 5.35 -6.51 15.19
N GLU A 78 4.30 -5.88 15.69
CA GLU A 78 3.60 -6.33 16.89
C GLU A 78 2.09 -6.37 16.60
N SER A 79 1.43 -7.41 17.09
CA SER A 79 -0.02 -7.55 17.02
C SER A 79 -0.71 -6.88 18.20
N GLN A 80 -1.91 -6.36 17.96
CA GLN A 80 -2.78 -5.79 18.97
C GLN A 80 -4.23 -6.20 18.71
N ALA A 81 -5.03 -6.31 19.76
CA ALA A 81 -6.48 -6.46 19.62
C ALA A 81 -7.04 -5.24 18.87
N SER A 82 -7.92 -5.48 17.89
CA SER A 82 -8.56 -4.41 17.15
C SER A 82 -9.47 -3.59 18.06
N ALA A 83 -9.48 -2.28 17.83
CA ALA A 83 -10.35 -1.34 18.54
C ALA A 83 -11.84 -1.51 18.17
N THR A 84 -12.13 -2.04 16.97
CA THR A 84 -13.49 -2.18 16.43
C THR A 84 -14.08 -3.56 16.65
N ASP A 85 -13.27 -4.61 16.61
CA ASP A 85 -13.67 -5.99 16.91
C ASP A 85 -12.59 -6.69 17.72
N ARG A 86 -12.81 -6.86 19.03
CA ARG A 86 -11.84 -7.48 19.95
C ARG A 86 -11.48 -8.93 19.59
N ARG A 87 -12.23 -9.58 18.69
CA ARG A 87 -11.91 -10.92 18.16
C ARG A 87 -10.93 -10.88 16.99
N SER A 88 -10.62 -9.70 16.47
CA SER A 88 -9.71 -9.48 15.35
C SER A 88 -8.40 -8.84 15.80
N LEU A 89 -7.31 -9.17 15.10
CA LEU A 89 -5.98 -8.59 15.31
C LEU A 89 -5.70 -7.50 14.29
N THR A 90 -4.97 -6.48 14.71
CA THR A 90 -4.32 -5.50 13.82
C THR A 90 -2.82 -5.49 14.09
N TYR A 91 -2.03 -5.08 13.11
CA TYR A 91 -0.57 -5.08 13.19
C TYR A 91 -0.03 -3.65 13.08
N ARG A 92 1.01 -3.34 13.86
CA ARG A 92 1.79 -2.11 13.71
C ARG A 92 3.27 -2.43 13.58
N LEU A 93 4.00 -1.52 12.95
CA LEU A 93 5.45 -1.60 12.88
C LEU A 93 6.03 -1.28 14.25
N THR A 94 7.03 -2.05 14.66
CA THR A 94 7.91 -1.69 15.78
C THR A 94 8.92 -0.63 15.30
N PRO A 95 9.69 0.00 16.20
CA PRO A 95 10.81 0.85 15.80
C PRO A 95 11.81 0.13 14.87
N LEU A 96 12.05 -1.16 15.09
CA LEU A 96 12.90 -1.97 14.22
C LEU A 96 12.27 -2.16 12.83
N GLY A 97 10.97 -2.42 12.76
CA GLY A 97 10.22 -2.48 11.51
C GLY A 97 10.26 -1.17 10.73
N GLN A 98 10.14 -0.04 11.43
CA GLN A 98 10.20 1.29 10.82
C GLN A 98 11.58 1.60 10.25
N ALA A 99 12.65 1.28 10.98
CA ALA A 99 14.03 1.42 10.49
C ALA A 99 14.25 0.58 9.23
N ARG A 100 13.73 -0.66 9.22
CA ARG A 100 13.89 -1.58 8.09
C ARG A 100 13.25 -1.09 6.79
N ILE A 101 12.19 -0.27 6.87
CA ILE A 101 11.53 0.36 5.70
C ILE A 101 12.27 1.62 5.23
N GLN A 102 13.13 2.20 6.07
CA GLN A 102 13.93 3.36 5.68
C GLN A 102 15.19 2.98 4.89
N ASP A 103 15.56 1.69 4.90
CA ASP A 103 16.66 1.17 4.10
C ASP A 103 16.35 1.34 2.61
N ARG A 104 17.20 2.13 1.93
CA ARG A 104 17.00 2.45 0.51
C ARG A 104 17.55 1.35 -0.40
N SER A 105 16.71 0.88 -1.31
CA SER A 105 17.09 -0.09 -2.35
C SER A 105 17.81 0.58 -3.54
N ALA A 106 18.44 -0.22 -4.41
CA ALA A 106 19.00 0.31 -5.65
C ALA A 106 17.89 0.78 -6.60
N PHE A 107 16.71 0.14 -6.52
CA PHE A 107 15.52 0.61 -7.20
C PHE A 107 15.06 2.00 -6.73
N ASP A 108 15.08 2.29 -5.42
CA ASP A 108 14.75 3.63 -4.91
C ASP A 108 15.74 4.69 -5.41
N ALA A 109 17.03 4.34 -5.48
CA ALA A 109 18.03 5.24 -6.04
C ALA A 109 17.82 5.49 -7.54
N ALA A 110 17.39 4.48 -8.29
CA ALA A 110 17.05 4.63 -9.70
C ALA A 110 15.82 5.52 -9.92
N LEU A 111 14.81 5.45 -9.04
CA LEU A 111 13.65 6.33 -9.07
C LEU A 111 14.03 7.79 -8.80
N ASP A 112 14.91 8.05 -7.83
CA ASP A 112 15.39 9.40 -7.50
C ASP A 112 16.20 10.04 -8.63
N ALA A 113 16.86 9.22 -9.44
CA ALA A 113 17.65 9.70 -10.59
C ALA A 113 16.77 10.17 -11.76
N LEU A 114 15.47 9.86 -11.75
CA LEU A 114 14.55 10.29 -12.81
C LEU A 114 14.29 11.80 -12.72
N PRO A 115 14.25 12.52 -13.85
CA PRO A 115 13.73 13.87 -13.89
C PRO A 115 12.30 13.93 -13.32
N ALA A 116 12.00 14.95 -12.52
CA ALA A 116 10.70 15.06 -11.82
C ALA A 116 9.48 14.94 -12.75
N GLY A 117 9.58 15.47 -13.98
CA GLY A 117 8.52 15.34 -14.99
C GLY A 117 8.33 13.90 -15.49
N GLU A 118 9.41 13.15 -15.67
CA GLU A 118 9.35 11.73 -16.07
C GLU A 118 8.83 10.86 -14.93
N ALA A 119 9.28 11.09 -13.71
CA ALA A 119 8.77 10.40 -12.53
C ALA A 119 7.26 10.63 -12.34
N ALA A 120 6.78 11.87 -12.51
CA ALA A 120 5.37 12.20 -12.44
C ALA A 120 4.55 11.53 -13.56
N ALA A 121 5.06 11.56 -14.80
CA ALA A 121 4.41 10.92 -15.94
C ALA A 121 4.33 9.38 -15.79
N LEU A 122 5.43 8.75 -15.36
CA LEU A 122 5.49 7.32 -15.08
C LEU A 122 4.51 6.94 -13.97
N GLY A 123 4.50 7.69 -12.87
CA GLY A 123 3.57 7.48 -11.76
C GLY A 123 2.10 7.57 -12.20
N GLY A 124 1.76 8.58 -13.00
CA GLY A 124 0.41 8.74 -13.55
C GLY A 124 -0.01 7.59 -14.47
N ALA A 125 0.89 7.13 -15.35
CA ALA A 125 0.61 6.01 -16.25
C ALA A 125 0.42 4.68 -15.49
N LEU A 126 1.25 4.41 -14.48
CA LEU A 126 1.13 3.22 -13.63
C LEU A 126 -0.15 3.24 -12.79
N ASP A 127 -0.54 4.38 -12.24
CA ASP A 127 -1.79 4.54 -11.49
C ASP A 127 -3.02 4.29 -12.37
N LEU A 128 -3.04 4.80 -13.61
CA LEU A 128 -4.11 4.50 -14.58
C LEU A 128 -4.20 3.00 -14.89
N LEU A 129 -3.05 2.36 -15.16
CA LEU A 129 -3.01 0.92 -15.45
C LEU A 129 -3.49 0.09 -14.25
N LEU A 130 -3.08 0.46 -13.03
CA LEU A 130 -3.49 -0.21 -11.80
C LEU A 130 -5.00 -0.09 -11.58
N LYS A 131 -5.56 1.12 -11.75
CA LYS A 131 -7.01 1.36 -11.62
C LYS A 131 -7.82 0.49 -12.57
N GLU A 132 -7.40 0.41 -13.84
CA GLU A 132 -8.06 -0.45 -14.83
C GLU A 132 -8.00 -1.92 -14.41
N LEU A 133 -6.82 -2.40 -13.99
CA LEU A 133 -6.67 -3.80 -13.55
C LEU A 133 -7.52 -4.14 -12.33
N LEU A 134 -7.63 -3.23 -11.36
CA LEU A 134 -8.46 -3.41 -10.17
C LEU A 134 -9.95 -3.43 -10.51
N LEU A 135 -10.40 -2.55 -11.41
CA LEU A 135 -11.78 -2.56 -11.90
C LEU A 135 -12.14 -3.91 -12.53
N GLN A 136 -11.27 -4.44 -13.38
CA GLN A 136 -11.48 -5.75 -14.04
C GLN A 136 -11.50 -6.92 -13.07
N ARG A 137 -10.76 -6.84 -11.95
CA ARG A 137 -10.63 -7.92 -10.97
C ARG A 137 -11.56 -7.78 -9.75
N GLY A 138 -12.33 -6.70 -9.66
CA GLY A 138 -13.11 -6.38 -8.45
C GLY A 138 -12.23 -6.11 -7.22
N GLY A 139 -10.98 -5.68 -7.43
CA GLY A 139 -10.02 -5.38 -6.38
C GLY A 139 -10.28 -4.03 -5.69
N ARG A 140 -9.71 -3.85 -4.50
CA ARG A 140 -9.81 -2.59 -3.74
C ARG A 140 -8.71 -1.62 -4.17
N SER A 141 -9.01 -0.32 -4.10
CA SER A 141 -8.12 0.73 -4.62
C SER A 141 -7.04 1.23 -3.65
N PHE A 142 -7.24 1.07 -2.33
CA PHE A 142 -6.26 1.42 -1.29
C PHE A 142 -5.68 2.84 -1.31
N GLY A 143 -6.33 3.81 -1.97
CA GLY A 143 -5.84 5.19 -2.02
C GLY A 143 -5.78 5.88 -0.65
N ALA A 144 -5.15 7.07 -0.62
CA ALA A 144 -5.07 7.90 0.58
C ALA A 144 -6.49 8.18 1.13
N CYS A 145 -6.70 8.05 2.43
CA CYS A 145 -8.05 8.14 2.99
C CYS A 145 -8.77 9.46 2.65
N ARG A 146 -8.03 10.58 2.55
CA ARG A 146 -8.57 11.90 2.17
C ARG A 146 -9.15 11.97 0.75
N THR A 147 -8.71 11.10 -0.16
CA THR A 147 -9.23 11.02 -1.54
C THR A 147 -10.44 10.10 -1.66
N CYS A 148 -10.82 9.40 -0.58
CA CYS A 148 -11.97 8.51 -0.56
C CYS A 148 -13.29 9.30 -0.69
N ARG A 149 -14.29 8.71 -1.35
CA ARG A 149 -15.67 9.24 -1.40
C ARG A 149 -16.33 9.36 -0.04
N HIS A 150 -15.90 8.57 0.93
CA HIS A 150 -16.45 8.57 2.30
C HIS A 150 -15.83 9.65 3.19
N HIS A 151 -14.78 10.34 2.73
CA HIS A 151 -14.07 11.34 3.52
C HIS A 151 -14.74 12.72 3.46
N THR A 152 -15.03 13.29 4.62
CA THR A 152 -15.41 14.70 4.77
C THR A 152 -14.31 15.44 5.50
N ALA A 153 -13.79 16.52 4.91
CA ALA A 153 -12.81 17.39 5.57
C ALA A 153 -13.46 18.13 6.75
N ARG A 154 -12.70 18.32 7.83
CA ARG A 154 -13.07 19.10 9.01
C ARG A 154 -12.00 20.15 9.30
N ALA A 155 -12.22 20.96 10.33
CA ALA A 155 -11.27 22.00 10.76
C ALA A 155 -9.88 21.41 11.04
N GLU A 156 -8.85 22.25 10.88
CA GLU A 156 -7.45 21.93 11.24
C GLU A 156 -6.87 20.68 10.54
N GLY A 157 -7.35 20.39 9.32
CA GLY A 157 -6.86 19.26 8.51
C GLY A 157 -7.35 17.89 8.97
N ALA A 158 -8.12 17.82 10.05
CA ALA A 158 -8.79 16.60 10.46
C ALA A 158 -9.87 16.20 9.44
N GLY A 159 -10.28 14.95 9.50
CA GLY A 159 -11.32 14.39 8.63
C GLY A 159 -12.39 13.64 9.42
N TRP A 160 -13.41 13.21 8.69
CA TRP A 160 -14.42 12.30 9.15
C TRP A 160 -14.67 11.23 8.11
N CYS A 161 -14.69 9.97 8.54
CA CYS A 161 -15.09 8.86 7.69
C CYS A 161 -16.60 8.64 7.84
N ASN A 162 -17.37 8.89 6.78
CA ASN A 162 -18.82 8.66 6.78
C ASN A 162 -19.21 7.19 6.71
N LEU A 163 -18.31 6.29 6.30
CA LEU A 163 -18.57 4.86 6.29
C LEU A 163 -18.40 4.23 7.67
N LEU A 164 -17.28 4.56 8.33
CA LEU A 164 -16.93 3.99 9.64
C LEU A 164 -17.43 4.85 10.82
N HIS A 165 -18.06 5.99 10.53
CA HIS A 165 -18.59 6.94 11.52
C HIS A 165 -17.59 7.34 12.61
N LEU A 166 -16.38 7.74 12.19
CA LEU A 166 -15.27 8.04 13.11
C LEU A 166 -14.44 9.25 12.67
N PRO A 167 -13.75 9.92 13.62
CA PRO A 167 -12.81 10.99 13.31
C PRO A 167 -11.51 10.43 12.70
N LEU A 168 -10.96 11.17 11.75
CA LEU A 168 -9.68 10.91 11.10
C LEU A 168 -8.69 12.01 11.48
N SER A 169 -7.49 11.62 11.90
CA SER A 169 -6.37 12.56 12.01
C SER A 169 -5.86 12.96 10.62
N MET A 170 -5.03 14.00 10.54
CA MET A 170 -4.31 14.34 9.31
C MET A 170 -3.50 13.16 8.77
N GLN A 171 -2.89 12.39 9.67
CA GLN A 171 -2.12 11.20 9.34
C GLN A 171 -3.00 10.11 8.74
N ASP A 172 -4.13 9.77 9.39
CA ASP A 172 -5.09 8.79 8.85
C ASP A 172 -5.55 9.19 7.43
N GLY A 173 -5.71 10.50 7.19
CA GLY A 173 -6.07 11.09 5.91
C GLY A 173 -5.03 10.89 4.80
N ALA A 174 -3.75 10.90 5.14
CA ALA A 174 -2.64 10.76 4.18
C ALA A 174 -2.30 9.29 3.85
N GLU A 175 -2.66 8.37 4.74
CA GLU A 175 -2.35 6.94 4.67
C GLU A 175 -3.36 6.13 3.85
N LEU A 176 -2.93 4.97 3.36
CA LEU A 176 -3.72 4.03 2.57
C LEU A 176 -4.93 3.52 3.37
N CYS A 177 -6.09 3.49 2.73
CA CYS A 177 -7.34 3.07 3.34
C CYS A 177 -7.94 1.85 2.64
N HIS A 178 -8.17 0.75 3.37
CA HIS A 178 -8.81 -0.47 2.85
C HIS A 178 -10.23 -0.20 2.33
N GLU A 179 -10.95 0.73 2.97
CA GLU A 179 -12.28 1.17 2.54
C GLU A 179 -12.24 2.27 1.48
N HIS A 180 -11.07 2.57 0.92
CA HIS A 180 -10.95 3.58 -0.12
C HIS A 180 -11.80 3.20 -1.34
N THR A 181 -12.75 4.07 -1.64
CA THR A 181 -13.49 4.08 -2.91
C THR A 181 -13.21 5.41 -3.58
N PRO A 182 -12.74 5.43 -4.85
CA PRO A 182 -12.49 6.66 -5.58
C PRO A 182 -13.74 7.55 -5.62
N ARG A 183 -13.55 8.87 -5.55
CA ARG A 183 -14.63 9.80 -5.85
C ARG A 183 -15.03 9.62 -7.32
N PRO A 184 -16.33 9.70 -7.65
CA PRO A 184 -16.75 9.74 -9.04
C PRO A 184 -16.01 10.91 -9.71
N MET A 185 -15.38 10.66 -10.86
CA MET A 185 -14.84 11.74 -11.67
C MET A 185 -16.04 12.57 -12.15
N GLU A 186 -16.11 13.84 -11.75
CA GLU A 186 -17.06 14.78 -12.33
C GLU A 186 -16.70 14.92 -13.81
N ARG A 187 -17.49 14.30 -14.69
CA ARG A 187 -17.39 14.52 -16.13
C ARG A 187 -17.93 15.94 -16.37
N THR A 188 -17.02 16.91 -16.49
CA THR A 188 -17.33 18.23 -17.05
C THR A 188 -17.53 18.09 -18.56
#